data_AF-A0A2V6GVP4-F1
#
_entry.id   AF-A0A2V6GVP4-F1
#
_cell.length_a   1.000
_cell.length_b   1.000
_cell.length_c   1.000
_cell.angle_alpha   90.00
_cell.angle_beta   90.00
_cell.angle_gamma   90.00
#
_symmetry.space_group_name_H-M   'P 1'
#
loop_
_entity.id
_entity.type
_entity.pdbx_description
1 polymer ?
#
loop_
_entity_poly.entity_id
_entity_poly.type
_entity_poly.pdbx_seq_one_letter_code
_entity_poly.pdbx_strand_id
1 'polypeptide(L)' 'PPRYIRAMFYRYRFTTLREHRQTGAWWKRQELREYLPTMSLNEIQ' A
#
# COMPACT_ATOMS: atom_id res chain seq x y z
N PRO A 1 -15.67 11.11 -12.58
CA PRO A 1 -15.57 10.24 -11.36
C PRO A 1 -14.69 9.02 -11.67
N PRO A 2 -13.96 8.43 -10.69
CA PRO A 2 -13.16 7.23 -10.92
C PRO A 2 -14.07 6.04 -11.28
N ARG A 3 -13.69 5.31 -12.33
CA ARG A 3 -14.48 4.18 -12.87
C ARG A 3 -14.21 2.86 -12.16
N TYR A 4 -13.01 2.73 -11.58
CA TYR A 4 -12.55 1.53 -10.89
C TYR A 4 -11.75 1.93 -9.65
N ILE A 5 -11.93 1.20 -8.56
CA ILE A 5 -11.16 1.33 -7.33
C ILE A 5 -10.56 -0.03 -6.95
N ARG A 6 -9.36 -0.02 -6.35
CA ARG A 6 -8.77 -1.18 -5.69
C ARG A 6 -8.08 -0.73 -4.41
N ALA A 7 -7.95 -1.62 -3.43
CA ALA A 7 -7.28 -1.29 -2.18
C ALA A 7 -6.33 -2.42 -1.75
N MET A 8 -5.10 -2.03 -1.44
CA MET A 8 -4.02 -2.92 -0.98
C MET A 8 -3.63 -2.55 0.44
N PHE A 9 -3.44 -3.55 1.30
CA PHE A 9 -3.07 -3.35 2.69
C PHE A 9 -1.54 -3.38 2.83
N TYR A 10 -0.98 -2.27 3.32
CA TYR A 10 0.46 -2.13 3.54
C TYR A 10 0.74 -1.87 5.01
N ARG A 11 1.78 -2.54 5.53
CA ARG A 11 2.38 -2.20 6.81
C ARG A 11 3.58 -1.31 6.59
N TYR A 12 3.59 -0.18 7.28
CA TYR A 12 4.73 0.70 7.34
C TYR A 12 5.44 0.53 8.68
N ARG A 13 6.76 0.54 8.63
CA ARG A 13 7.60 0.71 9.82
C ARG A 13 8.70 1.72 9.53
N PHE A 14 9.17 2.40 10.56
CA PHE A 14 10.39 3.18 10.45
C PHE A 14 11.58 2.28 10.09
N THR A 15 12.48 2.81 9.28
CA THR A 15 13.80 2.21 9.06
C THR A 15 14.70 2.43 10.27
N THR A 16 15.59 1.48 10.50
CA THR A 16 16.71 1.68 11.45
C THR A 16 17.73 2.67 10.88
N LEU A 17 18.61 3.21 11.74
CA LEU A 17 19.69 4.09 11.31
C LEU A 17 20.60 3.45 10.25
N ARG A 18 20.88 2.14 10.36
CA ARG A 18 21.67 1.41 9.35
C ARG A 18 20.94 1.34 8.01
N GLU A 19 19.66 0.98 8.03
CA GLU A 19 18.84 0.91 6.82
C GLU A 19 18.71 2.28 6.15
N HIS A 20 18.51 3.35 6.93
CA HIS A 20 18.44 4.72 6.43
C HIS A 20 19.78 5.17 5.82
N ARG A 21 20.92 4.88 6.47
CA ARG A 21 22.25 5.20 5.91
C ARG A 21 22.52 4.48 4.58
N GLN A 22 22.01 3.27 4.40
CA GLN A 22 22.21 2.48 3.18
C GLN A 22 21.25 2.85 2.05
N THR A 23 19.99 3.17 2.38
CA THR A 23 18.92 3.30 1.38
C THR A 23 18.34 4.72 1.27
N GLY A 24 18.61 5.60 2.23
CA GLY A 24 18.01 6.93 2.33
C GLY A 24 16.50 6.95 2.63
N ALA A 25 15.86 5.79 2.71
CA ALA A 25 14.44 5.69 3.01
C ALA A 25 14.20 5.82 4.51
N TRP A 26 13.18 6.59 4.89
CA TRP A 26 12.72 6.76 6.29
C TRP A 26 11.77 5.66 6.75
N TRP A 27 11.14 4.99 5.78
CA TRP A 27 10.09 4.01 6.03
C TRP A 27 10.30 2.80 5.14
N LYS A 28 10.00 1.63 5.70
CA LYS A 28 9.87 0.40 4.94
C LYS A 28 8.40 0.04 4.80
N ARG A 29 8.00 -0.22 3.56
CA ARG A 29 6.67 -0.67 3.19
C ARG A 29 6.69 -2.18 2.96
N GLN A 30 5.79 -2.90 3.62
CA GLN A 30 5.53 -4.31 3.37
C GLN A 30 4.10 -4.46 2.85
N GLU A 31 3.95 -5.03 1.66
CA GLU A 31 2.65 -5.47 1.16
C GLU A 31 2.18 -6.67 1.97
N LEU A 32 0.98 -6.58 2.54
CA LEU A 32 0.43 -7.65 3.36
C LEU A 32 -0.57 -8.48 2.57
N ARG A 33 -1.56 -7.84 1.98
CA ARG A 33 -2.63 -8.50 1.22
C ARG A 33 -3.45 -7.50 0.41
N GLU A 34 -4.20 -8.03 -0.54
CA GLU A 34 -5.31 -7.32 -1.14
C GLU A 34 -6.44 -7.15 -0.10
N TYR A 35 -6.98 -5.94 -0.02
CA TYR A 35 -8.11 -5.59 0.85
C TYR A 35 -9.41 -5.53 0.05
N LEU A 36 -9.37 -4.86 -1.10
CA LEU A 36 -10.48 -4.76 -2.03
C LEU A 36 -9.97 -5.09 -3.43
N PRO A 37 -10.53 -6.10 -4.11
CA PRO A 37 -10.23 -6.32 -5.52
C PRO A 37 -10.66 -5.12 -6.35
N THR A 38 -10.28 -5.12 -7.62
CA THR A 38 -10.70 -4.04 -8.53
C THR A 38 -12.22 -4.10 -8.71
N MET A 39 -12.92 -3.03 -8.31
CA MET A 39 -14.37 -2.92 -8.42
C MET A 39 -14.79 -1.62 -9.10
N SER A 40 -15.90 -1.66 -9.80
CA SER A 40 -16.60 -0.52 -10.36
C SER A 40 -17.89 -0.22 -9.59
N LEU A 41 -18.38 1.03 -9.67
CA LEU A 41 -19.62 1.43 -8.99
C LEU A 41 -20.83 0.60 -9.44
N ASN A 42 -20.84 0.14 -10.69
CA ASN A 42 -21.93 -0.64 -11.27
C ASN A 42 -21.99 -2.09 -10.74
N GLU A 43 -20.91 -2.61 -10.14
CA GLU A 43 -20.85 -3.96 -9.56
C GLU A 43 -21.32 -3.99 -8.10
N ILE A 44 -21.53 -2.81 -7.48
CA ILE A 44 -21.97 -2.66 -6.09
C ILE A 44 -23.49 -2.40 -5.99
N GLN A 45 -24.17 -2.14 -7.12
CA GLN A 45 -25.63 -1.93 -7.19
C GLN A 45 -26.41 -3.24 -7.28
#